data_AF-A0A0L0CZB1-F1
#
_entry.id   AF-A0A0L0CZB1-F1
#
_cell.length_a   1.000
_cell.length_b   1.000
_cell.length_c   1.000
_cell.angle_alpha   90.00
_cell.angle_beta   90.00
_cell.angle_gamma   90.00
#
_symmetry.space_group_name_H-M   'P 1'
#
loop_
_entity.id
_entity.type
_entity.pdbx_description
1 polymer ?
#
loop_
_entity_poly.entity_id
_entity_poly.type
_entity_poly.pdbx_seq_one_letter_code
_entity_poly.pdbx_strand_id
1 'polypeptide(L)'
;MTTQLFDDINKLSYVYFLLKYYFDNNPLKILNENFYLKDDVLYITEILIGHILWVFDEKQNKLYGSRIIELESYNGVNDKASHAYNNRKTNRNMSMFEKGGISYVYLCYGIHNCLNIVTNIQNIPDAILVRSTEPLYNIEYFLSNKFEKISQYLLSNSIFIHKNIKEQQKNNSTPKNKRNQQGNISNKDGNIINETNYLTKIDELINIFKMIKKKQLLKLCSGPGCVTKSQDITRQDDKQYFFVGTNIEKENKTNTINNNNNNKRNNYISNCAKENKQTNHCRRIYSDHVNYMN
;
A
#
# COMPACT_ATOMS: atom_id res chain seq x y z
N MET A 1 -4.70 -32.27 -19.94
CA MET A 1 -5.23 -31.07 -19.22
C MET A 1 -4.47 -30.76 -17.93
N THR A 2 -4.00 -31.76 -17.18
CA THR A 2 -3.30 -31.58 -15.90
C THR A 2 -1.87 -31.02 -16.03
N THR A 3 -1.11 -31.46 -17.04
CA THR A 3 0.26 -30.97 -17.32
C THR A 3 0.30 -29.49 -17.69
N GLN A 4 -0.57 -29.05 -18.61
CA GLN A 4 -0.67 -27.65 -19.02
C GLN A 4 -1.00 -26.71 -17.84
N LEU A 5 -1.91 -27.12 -16.95
CA LEU A 5 -2.28 -26.31 -15.79
C LEU A 5 -1.12 -26.20 -14.78
N PHE A 6 -0.35 -27.27 -14.61
CA PHE A 6 0.84 -27.27 -13.75
C PHE A 6 1.91 -26.34 -14.31
N ASP A 7 2.13 -26.37 -15.62
CA ASP A 7 3.09 -25.50 -16.31
C ASP A 7 2.67 -24.02 -16.21
N ASP A 8 1.37 -23.70 -16.34
CA ASP A 8 0.84 -22.36 -16.18
C ASP A 8 1.11 -21.80 -14.76
N ILE A 9 0.90 -22.60 -13.71
CA ILE A 9 1.11 -22.18 -12.31
C ILE A 9 2.59 -21.90 -12.03
N ASN A 10 3.48 -22.77 -12.52
CA ASN A 10 4.91 -22.57 -12.34
C ASN A 10 5.35 -21.28 -13.02
N LYS A 11 4.99 -21.09 -14.31
CA LYS A 11 5.30 -19.86 -15.06
C LYS A 11 4.81 -18.61 -14.34
N LEU A 12 3.58 -18.64 -13.83
CA LEU A 12 3.02 -17.52 -13.07
C LEU A 12 3.83 -17.20 -11.81
N SER A 13 4.25 -18.24 -11.07
CA SER A 13 5.07 -18.08 -9.86
C SER A 13 6.41 -17.42 -10.17
N TYR A 14 7.07 -17.83 -11.27
CA TYR A 14 8.30 -17.17 -11.75
C TYR A 14 8.06 -15.71 -12.12
N VAL A 15 6.96 -15.38 -12.81
CA VAL A 15 6.64 -14.00 -13.18
C VAL A 15 6.51 -13.11 -11.94
N TYR A 16 5.71 -13.51 -10.95
CA TYR A 16 5.54 -12.72 -9.72
C TYR A 16 6.83 -12.62 -8.90
N PHE A 17 7.63 -13.67 -8.89
CA PHE A 17 8.93 -13.65 -8.24
C PHE A 17 9.88 -12.63 -8.93
N LEU A 18 9.94 -12.63 -10.27
CA LEU A 18 10.75 -11.68 -11.03
C LEU A 18 10.27 -10.23 -10.87
N LEU A 19 8.95 -10.01 -10.88
CA LEU A 19 8.37 -8.69 -10.59
C LEU A 19 8.75 -8.22 -9.18
N LYS A 20 8.68 -9.11 -8.19
CA LYS A 20 9.11 -8.80 -6.83
C LYS A 20 10.58 -8.39 -6.80
N TYR A 21 11.45 -9.21 -7.39
CA TYR A 21 12.89 -8.91 -7.50
C TYR A 21 13.13 -7.56 -8.18
N TYR A 22 12.41 -7.28 -9.26
CA TYR A 22 12.50 -6.03 -9.97
C TYR A 22 12.19 -4.83 -9.06
N PHE A 23 11.06 -4.84 -8.35
CA PHE A 23 10.68 -3.73 -7.45
C PHE A 23 11.61 -3.63 -6.23
N ASP A 24 12.13 -4.76 -5.71
CA ASP A 24 13.08 -4.75 -4.59
C ASP A 24 14.41 -4.06 -4.95
N ASN A 25 14.79 -4.09 -6.24
CA ASN A 25 16.09 -3.62 -6.73
C ASN A 25 16.02 -2.33 -7.56
N ASN A 26 14.83 -1.75 -7.74
CA ASN A 26 14.65 -0.49 -8.46
C ASN A 26 13.98 0.54 -7.55
N PRO A 27 14.41 1.81 -7.60
CA PRO A 27 13.82 2.85 -6.78
C PRO A 27 12.36 3.12 -7.19
N LEU A 28 11.50 3.32 -6.19
CA LEU A 28 10.13 3.77 -6.40
C LEU A 28 10.09 5.29 -6.61
N LYS A 29 9.36 5.77 -7.62
CA LYS A 29 9.23 7.19 -7.93
C LYS A 29 7.83 7.71 -7.63
N ILE A 30 7.61 8.07 -6.37
CA ILE A 30 6.32 8.56 -5.89
C ILE A 30 5.97 9.91 -6.53
N LEU A 31 4.73 10.05 -7.03
CA LEU A 31 4.20 11.32 -7.53
C LEU A 31 4.10 12.36 -6.39
N ASN A 32 4.37 13.63 -6.70
CA ASN A 32 4.32 14.70 -5.71
C ASN A 32 2.92 15.33 -5.63
N GLU A 33 2.71 16.18 -4.62
CA GLU A 33 1.44 16.87 -4.40
C GLU A 33 0.99 17.66 -5.65
N ASN A 34 1.90 18.41 -6.28
CA ASN A 34 1.59 19.29 -7.42
C ASN A 34 0.96 18.54 -8.60
N PHE A 35 1.26 17.25 -8.77
CA PHE A 35 0.61 16.43 -9.78
C PHE A 35 -0.91 16.34 -9.58
N TYR A 36 -1.36 16.18 -8.33
CA TYR A 36 -2.77 16.04 -8.00
C TYR A 36 -3.53 17.37 -7.95
N LEU A 37 -2.83 18.49 -7.90
CA LEU A 37 -3.42 19.83 -7.86
C LEU A 37 -3.71 20.42 -9.25
N LYS A 38 -3.46 19.66 -10.32
CA LYS A 38 -3.87 20.08 -11.67
C LYS A 38 -5.39 20.20 -11.74
N ASP A 39 -5.84 21.16 -12.52
CA ASP A 39 -7.25 21.55 -12.67
C ASP A 39 -8.03 20.64 -13.63
N ASP A 40 -7.33 19.83 -14.43
CA ASP A 40 -7.92 18.85 -15.33
C ASP A 40 -7.88 17.43 -14.73
N VAL A 41 -9.03 16.98 -14.23
CA VAL A 41 -9.22 15.63 -13.68
C VAL A 41 -9.03 14.53 -14.74
N LEU A 42 -9.37 14.80 -16.01
CA LEU A 42 -9.21 13.84 -17.09
C LEU A 42 -7.73 13.64 -17.39
N TYR A 43 -6.95 14.73 -17.48
CA TYR A 43 -5.50 14.66 -17.63
C TYR A 43 -4.83 13.81 -16.53
N ILE A 44 -5.19 14.04 -15.26
CA ILE A 44 -4.65 13.25 -14.14
C ILE A 44 -5.03 11.78 -14.31
N THR A 45 -6.28 11.50 -14.69
CA THR A 45 -6.80 10.14 -14.91
C THR A 45 -6.01 9.40 -15.99
N GLU A 46 -5.78 10.04 -17.14
CA GLU A 46 -5.02 9.47 -18.25
C GLU A 46 -3.59 9.13 -17.85
N ILE A 47 -2.92 10.01 -17.09
CA ILE A 47 -1.57 9.74 -16.60
C ILE A 47 -1.57 8.57 -15.62
N LEU A 48 -2.53 8.51 -14.68
CA LEU A 48 -2.54 7.47 -13.64
C LEU A 48 -2.81 6.05 -14.18
N ILE A 49 -3.35 5.89 -15.39
CA ILE A 49 -3.44 4.57 -16.01
C ILE A 49 -2.03 3.98 -16.18
N GLY A 50 -1.88 2.71 -15.80
CA GLY A 50 -0.60 2.02 -15.81
C GLY A 50 0.29 2.28 -14.60
N HIS A 51 0.02 3.33 -13.80
CA HIS A 51 0.80 3.62 -12.58
C HIS A 51 0.58 2.57 -11.49
N ILE A 52 1.55 2.41 -10.59
CA ILE A 52 1.44 1.46 -9.48
C ILE A 52 0.78 2.13 -8.28
N LEU A 53 -0.35 1.59 -7.85
CA LEU A 53 -0.98 1.87 -6.57
C LEU A 53 -0.30 1.02 -5.49
N TRP A 54 0.52 1.67 -4.67
CA TRP A 54 1.18 1.08 -3.51
C TRP A 54 0.32 1.20 -2.28
N VAL A 55 0.30 0.18 -1.43
CA VAL A 55 -0.34 0.21 -0.11
C VAL A 55 0.66 -0.30 0.92
N PHE A 56 0.90 0.51 1.96
CA PHE A 56 1.76 0.15 3.09
C PHE A 56 0.94 0.00 4.37
N ASP A 57 0.95 -1.20 4.94
CA ASP A 57 0.38 -1.50 6.27
C ASP A 57 1.47 -1.35 7.33
N GLU A 58 1.41 -0.25 8.10
CA GLU A 58 2.39 0.07 9.13
C GLU A 58 2.41 -0.96 10.27
N LYS A 59 1.25 -1.51 10.66
CA LYS A 59 1.15 -2.46 11.79
C LYS A 59 1.84 -3.77 11.49
N GLN A 60 1.78 -4.19 10.23
CA GLN A 60 2.33 -5.46 9.77
C GLN A 60 3.68 -5.27 9.05
N ASN A 61 4.11 -4.02 8.84
CA ASN A 61 5.24 -3.64 8.01
C ASN A 61 5.18 -4.30 6.62
N LYS A 62 4.02 -4.22 5.97
CA LYS A 62 3.75 -4.88 4.67
C LYS A 62 3.56 -3.85 3.58
N LEU A 63 4.35 -3.95 2.52
CA LEU A 63 4.16 -3.20 1.28
C LEU A 63 3.63 -4.13 0.19
N TYR A 64 2.63 -3.69 -0.55
CA TYR A 64 2.14 -4.37 -1.74
C TYR A 64 1.72 -3.36 -2.80
N GLY A 65 1.76 -3.78 -4.06
CA GLY A 65 1.57 -2.89 -5.19
C GLY A 65 0.74 -3.54 -6.29
N SER A 66 -0.14 -2.74 -6.90
CA SER A 66 -0.91 -3.14 -8.07
C SER A 66 -0.92 -2.04 -9.13
N ARG A 67 -0.77 -2.40 -10.39
CA ARG A 67 -0.94 -1.49 -11.51
C ARG A 67 -2.39 -1.08 -11.67
N ILE A 68 -2.65 0.20 -11.85
CA ILE A 68 -3.98 0.74 -12.15
C ILE A 68 -4.29 0.44 -13.62
N ILE A 69 -5.43 -0.19 -13.88
CA ILE A 69 -5.84 -0.58 -15.25
C ILE A 69 -7.19 0.00 -15.67
N GLU A 70 -7.99 0.48 -14.72
CA GLU A 70 -9.30 1.10 -15.00
C GLU A 70 -9.57 2.18 -13.95
N LEU A 71 -9.95 3.37 -14.43
CA LEU A 71 -10.30 4.54 -13.64
C LEU A 71 -11.58 5.17 -14.18
N GLU A 72 -12.25 5.97 -13.36
CA GLU A 72 -13.39 6.80 -13.77
C GLU A 72 -13.28 8.18 -13.11
N SER A 73 -13.19 9.22 -13.93
CA SER A 73 -13.07 10.62 -13.49
C SER A 73 -14.44 11.26 -13.27
N TYR A 74 -14.59 12.00 -12.19
CA TYR A 74 -15.78 12.81 -11.89
C TYR A 74 -15.41 14.29 -11.85
N ASN A 75 -16.05 15.10 -12.71
CA ASN A 75 -15.92 16.56 -12.76
C ASN A 75 -16.85 17.22 -11.72
N GLY A 76 -16.64 16.85 -10.46
CA GLY A 76 -17.19 17.48 -9.27
C GLY A 76 -18.60 18.06 -9.40
N VAL A 77 -18.66 19.40 -9.41
CA VAL A 77 -19.91 20.18 -9.39
C VAL A 77 -20.72 20.04 -10.68
N ASN A 78 -20.06 19.83 -11.81
CA ASN A 78 -20.67 19.82 -13.15
C ASN A 78 -21.15 18.43 -13.58
N ASP A 79 -20.75 17.38 -12.86
CA ASP A 79 -21.04 16.00 -13.20
C ASP A 79 -22.22 15.45 -12.39
N LYS A 80 -23.30 15.09 -13.07
CA LYS A 80 -24.52 14.51 -12.47
C LYS A 80 -24.28 13.17 -11.77
N ALA A 81 -23.24 12.42 -12.16
CA ALA A 81 -22.88 11.16 -11.52
C ALA A 81 -22.02 11.37 -10.26
N SER A 82 -21.44 12.56 -10.08
CA SER A 82 -20.60 12.87 -8.93
C SER A 82 -21.42 13.01 -7.64
N HIS A 83 -20.84 12.56 -6.53
CA HIS A 83 -21.38 12.85 -5.20
C HIS A 83 -21.40 14.36 -4.89
N ALA A 84 -20.59 15.16 -5.57
CA ALA A 84 -20.49 16.60 -5.39
C ALA A 84 -21.31 17.40 -6.42
N TYR A 85 -22.11 16.74 -7.25
CA TYR A 85 -22.98 17.39 -8.24
C TYR A 85 -23.75 18.55 -7.62
N ASN A 86 -23.84 19.67 -8.34
CA ASN A 86 -24.50 20.89 -7.89
C ASN A 86 -23.91 21.43 -6.56
N ASN A 87 -22.60 21.25 -6.38
CA ASN A 87 -21.84 21.68 -5.21
C ASN A 87 -22.39 21.11 -3.88
N ARG A 88 -22.97 19.90 -3.94
CA ARG A 88 -23.57 19.26 -2.78
C ARG A 88 -22.50 18.75 -1.82
N LYS A 89 -22.32 19.44 -0.69
CA LYS A 89 -21.41 19.05 0.39
C LYS A 89 -22.16 18.36 1.52
N THR A 90 -21.66 17.21 1.96
CA THR A 90 -22.20 16.38 3.04
C THR A 90 -21.06 15.85 3.91
N ASN A 91 -21.37 15.36 5.11
CA ASN A 91 -20.35 14.72 5.96
C ASN A 91 -19.67 13.54 5.27
N ARG A 92 -20.35 12.87 4.33
CA ARG A 92 -19.84 11.70 3.61
C ARG A 92 -18.78 12.09 2.57
N ASN A 93 -19.04 13.12 1.76
CA ASN A 93 -18.17 13.50 0.64
C ASN A 93 -17.27 14.70 0.97
N MET A 94 -17.18 15.10 2.25
CA MET A 94 -16.41 16.26 2.68
C MET A 94 -14.94 16.20 2.22
N SER A 95 -14.36 15.00 2.19
CA SER A 95 -12.99 14.75 1.71
C SER A 95 -12.79 15.16 0.26
N MET A 96 -13.82 15.08 -0.60
CA MET A 96 -13.73 15.58 -1.99
C MET A 96 -13.48 17.08 -2.04
N PHE A 97 -13.89 17.85 -1.03
CA PHE A 97 -13.71 19.31 -1.00
C PHE A 97 -12.36 19.74 -0.39
N GLU A 98 -11.51 18.80 -0.01
CA GLU A 98 -10.16 19.08 0.48
C GLU A 98 -9.18 19.24 -0.68
N LYS A 99 -7.91 19.48 -0.36
CA LYS A 99 -6.86 19.66 -1.37
C LYS A 99 -6.53 18.31 -2.01
N GLY A 100 -6.31 18.30 -3.34
CA GLY A 100 -6.00 17.10 -4.10
C GLY A 100 -4.77 16.33 -3.61
N GLY A 101 -4.75 15.03 -3.90
CA GLY A 101 -3.70 14.10 -3.49
C GLY A 101 -4.02 13.32 -2.22
N ILE A 102 -5.29 13.29 -1.81
CA ILE A 102 -5.79 12.46 -0.71
C ILE A 102 -6.83 11.44 -1.19
N SER A 103 -7.02 10.38 -0.42
CA SER A 103 -8.07 9.38 -0.66
C SER A 103 -9.44 9.90 -0.21
N TYR A 104 -10.45 9.59 -1.02
CA TYR A 104 -11.86 9.63 -0.61
C TYR A 104 -12.41 8.20 -0.63
N VAL A 105 -12.64 7.62 0.56
CA VAL A 105 -13.11 6.25 0.74
C VAL A 105 -14.52 6.23 1.33
N TYR A 106 -15.47 5.68 0.58
CA TYR A 106 -16.86 5.58 1.02
C TYR A 106 -17.41 4.17 0.91
N LEU A 107 -18.44 3.88 1.70
CA LEU A 107 -19.18 2.62 1.66
C LEU A 107 -20.31 2.69 0.64
N CYS A 108 -20.26 1.83 -0.37
CA CYS A 108 -21.24 1.62 -1.41
C CYS A 108 -22.16 0.44 -1.04
N TYR A 109 -23.48 0.67 -1.11
CA TYR A 109 -24.53 -0.29 -0.76
C TYR A 109 -24.37 -0.99 0.61
N GLY A 110 -23.64 -0.37 1.55
CA GLY A 110 -23.41 -0.93 2.89
C GLY A 110 -22.39 -2.09 2.94
N ILE A 111 -21.85 -2.54 1.81
CA ILE A 111 -21.08 -3.80 1.74
C ILE A 111 -19.70 -3.67 1.08
N HIS A 112 -19.46 -2.64 0.28
CA HIS A 112 -18.23 -2.48 -0.50
C HIS A 112 -17.66 -1.09 -0.32
N ASN A 113 -16.36 -0.96 -0.05
CA ASN A 113 -15.71 0.34 -0.09
C ASN A 113 -15.33 0.69 -1.53
N CYS A 114 -15.34 1.98 -1.85
CA CYS A 114 -14.83 2.52 -3.10
C CYS A 114 -13.71 3.51 -2.78
N LEU A 115 -12.55 3.35 -3.40
CA LEU A 115 -11.39 4.24 -3.27
C LEU A 115 -11.41 5.26 -4.39
N ASN A 116 -11.38 6.53 -4.03
CA ASN A 116 -11.23 7.63 -4.97
C ASN A 116 -9.97 8.42 -4.64
N ILE A 117 -9.38 9.04 -5.66
CA ILE A 117 -8.27 9.97 -5.56
C ILE A 117 -8.87 11.36 -5.74
N VAL A 118 -8.81 12.20 -4.71
CA VAL A 118 -9.24 13.61 -4.80
C VAL A 118 -8.19 14.38 -5.58
N THR A 119 -8.63 15.24 -6.50
CA THR A 119 -7.76 16.06 -7.35
C THR A 119 -8.13 17.54 -7.20
N ASN A 120 -7.40 18.40 -7.91
CA ASN A 120 -7.63 19.84 -7.97
C ASN A 120 -7.30 20.56 -6.64
N ILE A 121 -7.48 21.88 -6.62
CA ILE A 121 -7.31 22.70 -5.42
C ILE A 121 -8.50 22.55 -4.46
N GLN A 122 -8.30 22.98 -3.21
CA GLN A 122 -9.33 22.93 -2.19
C GLN A 122 -10.65 23.58 -2.66
N ASN A 123 -11.77 22.96 -2.29
CA ASN A 123 -13.14 23.32 -2.67
C ASN A 123 -13.52 23.08 -4.13
N ILE A 124 -12.66 22.52 -4.97
CA ILE A 124 -13.03 21.99 -6.29
C ILE A 124 -13.10 20.46 -6.20
N PRO A 125 -14.31 19.87 -6.10
CA PRO A 125 -14.48 18.50 -5.66
C PRO A 125 -14.36 17.46 -6.78
N ASP A 126 -13.26 17.53 -7.53
CA ASP A 126 -12.94 16.55 -8.55
C ASP A 126 -12.34 15.30 -7.92
N ALA A 127 -12.68 14.14 -8.47
CA ALA A 127 -12.15 12.88 -7.96
C ALA A 127 -12.09 11.81 -9.05
N ILE A 128 -11.23 10.82 -8.83
CA ILE A 128 -11.02 9.69 -9.73
C ILE A 128 -11.27 8.40 -8.96
N LEU A 129 -12.27 7.62 -9.36
CA LEU A 129 -12.55 6.30 -8.79
C LEU A 129 -11.57 5.27 -9.35
N VAL A 130 -10.92 4.52 -8.45
CA VAL A 130 -10.11 3.36 -8.83
C VAL A 130 -11.03 2.17 -9.06
N ARG A 131 -11.23 1.80 -10.33
CA ARG A 131 -12.18 0.75 -10.70
C ARG A 131 -11.54 -0.62 -10.74
N SER A 132 -10.32 -0.74 -11.25
CA SER A 132 -9.66 -2.03 -11.35
C SER A 132 -8.14 -1.90 -11.28
N THR A 133 -7.50 -2.89 -10.68
CA THR A 133 -6.04 -2.97 -10.59
C THR A 133 -5.54 -4.37 -10.90
N GLU A 134 -4.25 -4.48 -11.19
CA GLU A 134 -3.55 -5.74 -11.42
C GLU A 134 -2.43 -5.86 -10.37
N PRO A 135 -2.53 -6.79 -9.39
CA PRO A 135 -1.46 -7.01 -8.42
C PRO A 135 -0.15 -7.37 -9.13
N LEU A 136 0.96 -6.74 -8.72
CA LEU A 136 2.29 -6.99 -9.29
C LEU A 136 3.36 -7.27 -8.22
N TYR A 137 3.20 -6.72 -7.01
CA TYR A 137 4.16 -6.85 -5.93
C TYR A 137 3.51 -7.39 -4.66
N ASN A 138 4.08 -8.48 -4.12
CA ASN A 138 3.58 -9.24 -2.96
C ASN A 138 2.10 -9.66 -3.10
N ILE A 139 1.78 -10.37 -4.18
CA ILE A 139 0.43 -10.84 -4.52
C ILE A 139 -0.22 -11.69 -3.42
N GLU A 140 0.58 -12.41 -2.64
CA GLU A 140 0.13 -13.23 -1.53
C GLU A 140 -0.69 -12.43 -0.50
N TYR A 141 -0.43 -11.13 -0.33
CA TYR A 141 -1.22 -10.27 0.55
C TYR A 141 -2.61 -9.95 -0.01
N PHE A 142 -2.70 -9.66 -1.32
CA PHE A 142 -4.00 -9.46 -1.96
C PHE A 142 -4.88 -10.69 -1.83
N LEU A 143 -4.24 -11.84 -1.99
CA LEU A 143 -4.86 -13.15 -1.87
C LEU A 143 -5.28 -13.45 -0.43
N SER A 144 -4.44 -13.16 0.57
CA SER A 144 -4.80 -13.38 1.97
C SER A 144 -5.95 -12.50 2.44
N ASN A 145 -6.03 -11.26 1.94
CA ASN A 145 -7.13 -10.33 2.28
C ASN A 145 -8.47 -10.80 1.71
N LYS A 146 -8.45 -11.50 0.57
CA LYS A 146 -9.68 -11.98 -0.09
C LYS A 146 -10.07 -13.41 0.26
N PHE A 147 -9.10 -14.28 0.53
CA PHE A 147 -9.33 -15.72 0.70
C PHE A 147 -8.78 -16.20 2.05
N GLU A 148 -9.70 -16.54 2.95
CA GLU A 148 -9.39 -16.96 4.32
C GLU A 148 -8.43 -18.16 4.39
N LYS A 149 -8.61 -19.16 3.51
CA LYS A 149 -7.73 -20.33 3.43
C LYS A 149 -6.26 -19.95 3.22
N ILE A 150 -5.99 -18.90 2.44
CA ILE A 150 -4.63 -18.42 2.17
C ILE A 150 -4.10 -17.66 3.37
N SER A 151 -4.93 -16.82 3.98
CA SER A 151 -4.59 -16.15 5.24
C SER A 151 -4.15 -17.16 6.31
N GLN A 152 -4.94 -18.22 6.51
CA GLN A 152 -4.62 -19.30 7.45
C GLN A 152 -3.31 -20.02 7.09
N TYR A 153 -3.08 -20.33 5.81
CA TYR A 153 -1.84 -20.96 5.34
C TYR A 153 -0.59 -20.11 5.59
N LEU A 154 -0.66 -18.81 5.31
CA LEU A 154 0.45 -17.88 5.56
C LEU A 154 0.74 -17.72 7.06
N LEU A 155 -0.30 -17.76 7.90
CA LEU A 155 -0.17 -17.74 9.36
C LEU A 155 0.46 -19.03 9.89
N SER A 156 -0.01 -20.21 9.44
CA SER A 156 0.44 -21.51 9.94
C SER A 156 1.89 -21.82 9.60
N ASN A 157 2.36 -21.38 8.45
CA ASN A 157 3.72 -21.66 8.00
C ASN A 157 4.75 -20.68 8.58
N SER A 158 4.34 -19.79 9.49
CA SER A 158 5.23 -18.82 10.17
C SER A 158 6.09 -17.97 9.22
N ILE A 159 5.55 -17.62 8.05
CA ILE A 159 6.35 -16.90 7.03
C ILE A 159 6.31 -15.37 7.17
N PHE A 160 5.48 -14.78 8.05
CA PHE A 160 5.39 -13.30 8.08
C PHE A 160 5.54 -12.57 9.41
N ILE A 161 5.67 -13.26 10.56
CA ILE A 161 5.56 -12.58 11.86
C ILE A 161 6.85 -12.56 12.72
N HIS A 162 7.89 -13.35 12.45
CA HIS A 162 9.00 -13.49 13.43
C HIS A 162 10.45 -13.28 12.96
N LYS A 163 10.73 -12.97 11.69
CA LYS A 163 12.12 -12.75 11.27
C LYS A 163 12.68 -11.35 11.56
N ASN A 164 11.85 -10.29 11.55
CA ASN A 164 12.37 -8.93 11.76
C ASN A 164 12.50 -8.49 13.23
N ILE A 165 11.87 -9.19 14.19
CA ILE A 165 11.96 -8.81 15.61
C ILE A 165 13.28 -9.29 16.23
N LYS A 166 13.81 -10.45 15.82
CA LYS A 166 15.05 -11.00 16.41
C LYS A 166 16.34 -10.37 15.84
N GLU A 167 16.33 -9.86 14.62
CA GLU A 167 17.53 -9.20 14.05
C GLU A 167 17.73 -7.78 14.58
N GLN A 168 16.65 -7.04 14.89
CA GLN A 168 16.77 -5.71 15.49
C GLN A 168 17.13 -5.76 16.99
N GLN A 169 16.76 -6.82 17.71
CA GLN A 169 17.10 -6.96 19.14
C GLN A 169 18.54 -7.46 19.38
N LYS A 170 19.21 -8.07 18.40
CA LYS A 170 20.64 -8.44 18.51
C LYS A 170 21.59 -7.28 18.25
N ASN A 171 21.18 -6.25 17.51
CA ASN A 171 22.05 -5.14 17.10
C ASN A 171 22.12 -3.98 18.10
N ASN A 172 21.39 -4.05 19.22
CA ASN A 172 21.42 -3.03 20.28
C ASN A 172 22.18 -3.49 21.54
N SER A 173 23.37 -4.06 21.35
CA SER A 173 24.32 -4.23 22.45
C SER A 173 25.70 -3.62 22.13
N THR A 174 25.87 -2.38 22.62
CA THR A 174 27.12 -1.66 22.95
C THR A 174 28.11 -1.28 21.84
N PRO A 175 28.43 0.02 21.66
CA PRO A 175 29.58 0.47 20.89
C PRO A 175 30.86 0.41 21.73
N LYS A 176 31.85 -0.39 21.31
CA LYS A 176 33.24 -0.26 21.80
C LYS A 176 34.18 0.00 20.63
N ASN A 177 34.73 1.21 20.64
CA ASN A 177 35.87 1.67 19.85
C ASN A 177 37.05 0.70 19.90
N LYS A 178 37.69 0.42 18.74
CA LYS A 178 39.15 0.31 18.60
C LYS A 178 39.59 0.25 17.11
N ARG A 179 40.19 1.36 16.68
CA ARG A 179 41.41 1.56 15.85
C ARG A 179 41.70 0.66 14.63
N ASN A 180 41.95 1.37 13.53
CA ASN A 180 42.67 1.01 12.30
C ASN A 180 43.79 -0.04 12.47
N GLN A 181 43.77 -1.07 11.62
CA GLN A 181 44.98 -1.64 11.01
C GLN A 181 44.70 -2.01 9.55
N GLN A 182 45.64 -1.63 8.72
CA GLN A 182 45.69 -1.81 7.27
C GLN A 182 46.31 -3.19 7.00
N GLY A 183 45.64 -4.01 6.19
CA GLY A 183 46.12 -5.33 5.80
C GLY A 183 45.40 -5.80 4.54
N ASN A 184 46.14 -5.82 3.42
CA ASN A 184 45.71 -6.41 2.16
C ASN A 184 45.49 -7.92 2.31
N ILE A 185 44.28 -8.41 2.00
CA ILE A 185 44.06 -9.80 1.55
C ILE A 185 43.07 -9.78 0.37
N SER A 186 43.45 -10.54 -0.64
CA SER A 186 42.93 -10.75 -1.98
C SER A 186 41.46 -11.14 -2.14
N ASN A 187 40.92 -10.79 -3.31
CA ASN A 187 39.82 -11.37 -4.11
C ASN A 187 39.15 -12.67 -3.64
N LYS A 188 37.83 -12.74 -3.95
CA LYS A 188 36.81 -13.80 -3.76
C LYS A 188 36.06 -13.59 -2.43
N ASP A 189 34.79 -13.24 -2.37
CA ASP A 189 33.65 -13.73 -3.13
C ASP A 189 32.62 -12.62 -3.38
N GLY A 190 32.19 -12.48 -4.63
CA GLY A 190 30.91 -11.85 -4.90
C GLY A 190 29.86 -12.69 -4.19
N ASN A 191 29.11 -12.09 -3.26
CA ASN A 191 27.98 -12.73 -2.61
C ASN A 191 26.93 -13.07 -3.68
N ILE A 192 27.11 -14.24 -4.28
CA ILE A 192 26.08 -14.97 -4.99
C ILE A 192 24.91 -15.05 -4.03
N ILE A 193 23.81 -14.47 -4.46
CA ILE A 193 22.61 -14.37 -3.68
C ILE A 193 22.19 -15.78 -3.28
N ASN A 194 21.86 -15.96 -2.01
CA ASN A 194 21.64 -17.25 -1.36
C ASN A 194 20.52 -18.05 -2.07
N GLU A 195 20.89 -18.91 -3.03
CA GLU A 195 20.02 -19.62 -4.00
C GLU A 195 18.88 -20.39 -3.31
N THR A 196 19.17 -20.93 -2.12
CA THR A 196 18.22 -21.66 -1.28
C THR A 196 17.02 -20.80 -0.86
N ASN A 197 17.17 -19.48 -0.74
CA ASN A 197 16.07 -18.56 -0.39
C ASN A 197 15.08 -18.36 -1.56
N TYR A 198 15.56 -18.47 -2.80
CA TYR A 198 14.73 -18.21 -3.97
C TYR A 198 13.81 -19.36 -4.34
N LEU A 199 14.33 -20.58 -4.35
CA LEU A 199 13.54 -21.76 -4.62
C LEU A 199 12.41 -21.90 -3.60
N THR A 200 12.69 -21.63 -2.32
CA THR A 200 11.65 -21.62 -1.28
C THR A 200 10.54 -20.61 -1.56
N LYS A 201 10.86 -19.38 -1.96
CA LYS A 201 9.85 -18.36 -2.30
C LYS A 201 9.01 -18.75 -3.51
N ILE A 202 9.62 -19.37 -4.52
CA ILE A 202 8.89 -19.84 -5.71
C ILE A 202 7.95 -20.99 -5.32
N ASP A 203 8.43 -21.95 -4.53
CA ASP A 203 7.61 -23.07 -4.03
C ASP A 203 6.42 -22.59 -3.19
N GLU A 204 6.62 -21.56 -2.36
CA GLU A 204 5.55 -20.90 -1.62
C GLU A 204 4.49 -20.31 -2.56
N LEU A 205 4.88 -19.56 -3.59
CA LEU A 205 3.96 -19.02 -4.58
C LEU A 205 3.21 -20.12 -5.35
N ILE A 206 3.91 -21.20 -5.74
CA ILE A 206 3.29 -22.36 -6.39
C ILE A 206 2.21 -22.97 -5.49
N ASN A 207 2.50 -23.13 -4.19
CA ASN A 207 1.55 -23.68 -3.23
C ASN A 207 0.33 -22.77 -3.07
N ILE A 208 0.52 -21.46 -2.97
CA ILE A 208 -0.57 -20.47 -2.91
C ILE A 208 -1.43 -20.55 -4.17
N PHE A 209 -0.84 -20.56 -5.36
CA PHE A 209 -1.61 -20.60 -6.61
C PHE A 209 -2.36 -21.91 -6.80
N LYS A 210 -1.81 -23.05 -6.37
CA LYS A 210 -2.52 -24.35 -6.37
C LYS A 210 -3.79 -24.34 -5.51
N MET A 211 -3.87 -23.45 -4.50
CA MET A 211 -5.04 -23.33 -3.63
C MET A 211 -6.20 -22.54 -4.25
N ILE A 212 -6.00 -21.90 -5.41
CA ILE A 212 -6.94 -20.92 -5.99
C ILE A 212 -7.40 -21.35 -7.37
N LYS A 213 -8.69 -21.15 -7.66
CA LYS A 213 -9.21 -21.36 -9.02
C LYS A 213 -8.78 -20.21 -9.92
N LYS A 214 -8.33 -20.48 -11.16
CA LYS A 214 -7.93 -19.45 -12.15
C LYS A 214 -8.94 -18.29 -12.28
N LYS A 215 -10.26 -18.59 -12.26
CA LYS A 215 -11.32 -17.57 -12.31
C LYS A 215 -11.34 -16.60 -11.11
N GLN A 216 -10.90 -17.03 -9.94
CA GLN A 216 -10.83 -16.20 -8.74
C GLN A 216 -9.65 -15.23 -8.81
N LEU A 217 -8.54 -15.66 -9.39
CA LEU A 217 -7.37 -14.82 -9.65
C LEU A 217 -7.70 -13.68 -10.63
N LEU A 218 -8.36 -14.00 -11.75
CA LEU A 218 -8.81 -12.99 -12.73
C LEU A 218 -9.78 -11.97 -12.12
N LYS A 219 -10.52 -12.36 -11.09
CA LYS A 219 -11.48 -11.50 -10.39
C LYS A 219 -10.92 -10.85 -9.13
N LEU A 220 -9.62 -10.98 -8.83
CA LEU A 220 -9.05 -10.57 -7.55
C LEU A 220 -9.29 -9.07 -7.29
N CYS A 221 -9.02 -8.24 -8.30
CA CYS A 221 -9.13 -6.78 -8.27
C CYS A 221 -10.05 -6.22 -9.37
N SER A 222 -10.96 -7.04 -9.93
CA SER A 222 -11.85 -6.65 -11.03
C SER A 222 -13.10 -5.90 -10.52
N GLY A 223 -12.99 -4.58 -10.37
CA GLY A 223 -14.09 -3.71 -9.93
C GLY A 223 -13.79 -3.01 -8.59
N PRO A 224 -14.42 -1.85 -8.33
CA PRO A 224 -13.97 -0.92 -7.27
C PRO A 224 -14.05 -1.54 -5.87
N GLY A 225 -15.10 -2.32 -5.60
CA GLY A 225 -15.22 -3.07 -4.33
C GLY A 225 -14.24 -4.24 -4.21
N CYS A 226 -13.79 -4.82 -5.33
CA CYS A 226 -12.78 -5.87 -5.32
C CYS A 226 -11.39 -5.28 -5.05
N VAL A 227 -11.06 -4.12 -5.63
CA VAL A 227 -9.81 -3.38 -5.38
C VAL A 227 -9.65 -3.09 -3.90
N THR A 228 -10.65 -2.45 -3.28
CA THR A 228 -10.56 -2.11 -1.86
C THR A 228 -10.49 -3.35 -0.98
N LYS A 229 -11.31 -4.38 -1.25
CA LYS A 229 -11.30 -5.61 -0.45
C LYS A 229 -9.97 -6.37 -0.55
N SER A 230 -9.38 -6.51 -1.73
CA SER A 230 -8.10 -7.22 -1.89
C SER A 230 -6.94 -6.44 -1.28
N GLN A 231 -7.03 -5.11 -1.22
CA GLN A 231 -6.03 -4.25 -0.60
C GLN A 231 -6.35 -3.91 0.87
N ASP A 232 -7.38 -4.53 1.44
CA ASP A 232 -7.92 -4.23 2.77
C ASP A 232 -8.21 -2.73 3.01
N ILE A 233 -8.51 -1.96 1.97
CA ILE A 233 -8.82 -0.54 2.08
C ILE A 233 -10.24 -0.38 2.65
N THR A 234 -10.33 0.40 3.71
CA THR A 234 -11.54 0.66 4.48
C THR A 234 -11.81 2.14 4.61
N ARG A 235 -12.95 2.50 5.20
CA ARG A 235 -13.26 3.89 5.56
C ARG A 235 -12.25 4.53 6.53
N GLN A 236 -11.45 3.75 7.25
CA GLN A 236 -10.39 4.29 8.12
C GLN A 236 -9.24 4.87 7.29
N ASP A 237 -9.14 4.46 6.03
CA ASP A 237 -8.14 4.92 5.07
C ASP A 237 -8.64 6.12 4.25
N ASP A 238 -9.71 6.80 4.69
CA ASP A 238 -10.14 8.09 4.13
C ASP A 238 -9.14 9.20 4.50
N LYS A 239 -8.90 10.13 3.58
CA LYS A 239 -7.94 11.25 3.69
C LYS A 239 -6.47 10.85 3.83
N GLN A 240 -6.10 9.66 3.37
CA GLN A 240 -4.70 9.24 3.27
C GLN A 240 -4.05 9.86 2.04
N TYR A 241 -2.81 10.32 2.18
CA TYR A 241 -2.07 10.98 1.10
C TYR A 241 -1.55 9.98 0.07
N PHE A 242 -1.56 10.36 -1.20
CA PHE A 242 -0.97 9.62 -2.33
C PHE A 242 0.49 9.99 -2.64
N PHE A 243 1.03 10.97 -1.91
CA PHE A 243 2.37 11.53 -2.08
C PHE A 243 3.11 11.58 -0.75
N VAL A 244 4.43 11.77 -0.80
CA VAL A 244 5.25 12.06 0.38
C VAL A 244 5.51 13.56 0.42
N GLY A 245 4.94 14.26 1.40
CA GLY A 245 5.19 15.68 1.61
C GLY A 245 6.49 15.93 2.38
N THR A 246 7.20 17.03 2.08
CA THR A 246 8.32 17.54 2.89
C THR A 246 7.88 18.16 4.22
N ASN A 247 6.58 18.48 4.38
CA ASN A 247 6.01 19.17 5.55
C ASN A 247 5.12 18.29 6.44
N ILE A 248 4.83 17.02 6.08
CA ILE A 248 4.02 16.10 6.91
C ILE A 248 4.73 15.81 8.26
N GLU A 249 6.07 15.88 8.29
CA GLU A 249 6.83 15.78 9.54
C GLU A 249 6.70 17.02 10.44
N LYS A 250 6.36 18.19 9.88
CA LYS A 250 6.22 19.43 10.67
C LYS A 250 4.85 19.52 11.33
N GLU A 251 3.78 19.08 10.67
CA GLU A 251 2.44 19.06 11.28
C GLU A 251 2.32 18.03 12.41
N ASN A 252 3.01 16.89 12.28
CA ASN A 252 3.11 15.93 13.38
C ASN A 252 3.98 16.47 14.53
N LYS A 253 5.00 17.30 14.26
CA LYS A 253 5.80 17.98 15.29
C LYS A 253 5.07 19.15 15.96
N THR A 254 4.30 19.96 15.24
CA THR A 254 3.54 21.09 15.83
C THR A 254 2.41 20.61 16.72
N ASN A 255 1.75 19.49 16.37
CA ASN A 255 0.78 18.83 17.27
C ASN A 255 1.44 18.22 18.51
N THR A 256 2.72 17.83 18.43
CA THR A 256 3.49 17.35 19.60
C THR A 256 4.00 18.50 20.48
N ILE A 257 4.37 19.65 19.87
CA ILE A 257 4.88 20.83 20.58
C ILE A 257 3.75 21.58 21.29
N ASN A 258 2.55 21.66 20.71
CA ASN A 258 1.39 22.30 21.36
C ASN A 258 0.85 21.49 22.55
N ASN A 259 1.11 20.17 22.60
CA ASN A 259 0.79 19.33 23.76
C ASN A 259 1.87 19.36 24.86
N ASN A 260 3.05 19.88 24.58
CA ASN A 260 4.18 19.90 25.53
C ASN A 260 4.23 21.13 26.44
N ASN A 261 3.35 22.13 26.25
CA ASN A 261 3.31 23.33 27.09
C ASN A 261 2.41 23.22 28.32
N ASN A 262 1.60 22.17 28.45
CA ASN A 262 0.77 21.93 29.63
C ASN A 262 1.04 20.55 30.22
N ASN A 263 2.00 20.48 31.16
CA ASN A 263 2.10 19.55 32.31
C ASN A 263 3.53 19.07 32.57
N LYS A 264 4.36 19.96 33.11
CA LYS A 264 5.37 19.56 34.09
C LYS A 264 4.70 19.50 35.47
N ARG A 265 4.34 18.31 35.95
CA ARG A 265 4.48 17.88 37.36
C ARG A 265 3.90 16.46 37.59
N ASN A 266 4.82 15.57 37.93
CA ASN A 266 4.74 14.41 38.83
C ASN A 266 3.84 13.21 38.49
N ASN A 267 4.54 12.09 38.21
CA ASN A 267 4.41 10.74 38.75
C ASN A 267 3.01 10.20 39.07
N TYR A 268 2.63 9.10 38.41
CA TYR A 268 2.35 7.81 39.07
C TYR A 268 2.24 6.69 38.03
N ILE A 269 2.92 5.58 38.31
CA ILE A 269 2.60 4.26 37.76
C ILE A 269 1.16 3.91 38.20
N SER A 270 0.44 3.18 37.34
CA SER A 270 -0.92 2.65 37.49
C SER A 270 -2.08 3.64 37.34
N ASN A 271 -2.58 3.79 36.11
CA ASN A 271 -3.95 3.42 35.73
C ASN A 271 -4.23 3.86 34.28
N CYS A 272 -4.09 2.92 33.35
CA CYS A 272 -4.83 2.94 32.08
C CYS A 272 -5.07 1.51 31.59
N ALA A 273 -5.51 0.65 32.51
CA ALA A 273 -6.49 -0.36 32.16
C ALA A 273 -7.85 0.30 32.37
N LYS A 274 -8.70 0.30 31.32
CA LYS A 274 -10.02 0.96 31.20
C LYS A 274 -9.84 2.47 30.94
N GLU A 275 -10.23 3.10 29.82
CA GLU A 275 -11.34 2.88 28.89
C GLU A 275 -11.01 3.36 27.46
N ASN A 276 -11.61 2.65 26.49
CA ASN A 276 -11.89 2.97 25.09
C ASN A 276 -10.77 3.00 24.02
N LYS A 277 -10.51 1.79 23.54
CA LYS A 277 -10.00 1.38 22.21
C LYS A 277 -10.62 2.20 21.05
N GLN A 278 -9.80 2.95 20.33
CA GLN A 278 -9.99 3.14 18.89
C GLN A 278 -8.63 3.29 18.23
N THR A 279 -8.23 2.25 17.52
CA THR A 279 -6.91 2.06 16.93
C THR A 279 -6.78 2.91 15.66
N ASN A 280 -5.90 3.91 15.66
CA ASN A 280 -5.50 4.60 14.44
C ASN A 280 -4.84 3.60 13.48
N HIS A 281 -5.44 3.42 12.31
CA HIS A 281 -5.03 2.52 11.23
C HIS A 281 -4.49 3.41 10.12
N CYS A 282 -3.17 3.64 10.09
CA CYS A 282 -2.53 4.43 9.04
C CYS A 282 -2.02 3.48 7.96
N ARG A 283 -2.68 3.46 6.80
CA ARG A 283 -2.11 2.91 5.58
C ARG A 283 -1.74 4.06 4.65
N ARG A 284 -0.50 4.05 4.18
CA ARG A 284 -0.06 5.00 3.15
C ARG A 284 -0.33 4.39 1.79
N ILE A 285 -0.97 5.17 0.93
CA ILE A 285 -1.22 4.80 -0.45
C ILE A 285 -0.28 5.63 -1.31
N TYR A 286 0.42 5.08 -2.31
CA TYR A 286 1.27 5.88 -3.20
C TYR A 286 0.94 5.58 -4.66
N SER A 287 1.16 6.54 -5.54
CA SER A 287 1.22 6.27 -6.98
C SER A 287 2.61 6.54 -7.54
N ASP A 288 3.10 5.66 -8.41
CA ASP A 288 4.46 5.68 -8.96
C ASP A 288 4.46 5.89 -10.48
N HIS A 289 5.38 6.74 -10.95
CA HIS A 289 5.57 7.09 -12.35
C HIS A 289 6.07 5.88 -13.15
N VAL A 290 5.29 5.38 -14.11
CA VAL A 290 5.75 4.29 -14.98
C VAL A 290 6.40 4.85 -16.24
N ASN A 291 7.73 4.81 -16.31
CA ASN A 291 8.49 4.82 -17.57
C ASN A 291 8.96 3.38 -17.83
N TYR A 292 8.07 2.46 -18.18
CA TYR A 292 8.48 1.09 -18.54
C TYR A 292 7.70 0.61 -19.77
N MET A 293 8.47 0.32 -20.83
CA MET A 293 8.10 -0.21 -22.15
C MET A 293 7.68 0.84 -23.20
N ASN A 294 8.67 1.46 -23.85
CA ASN A 294 8.64 1.65 -25.31
C ASN A 294 9.16 0.38 -25.97
#